data_AF-A0A164DKW3-F1
#
_entry.id   AF-A0A164DKW3-F1
#
_cell.length_a   1.000
_cell.length_b   1.000
_cell.length_c   1.000
_cell.angle_alpha   90.00
_cell.angle_beta   90.00
_cell.angle_gamma   90.00
#
_symmetry.space_group_name_H-M   'P 1'
#
loop_
_entity.id
_entity.type
_entity.pdbx_description
1 polymer ?
#
loop_
_entity_poly.entity_id
_entity_poly.type
_entity_poly.pdbx_seq_one_letter_code
_entity_poly.pdbx_strand_id
1 'polypeptide(L)'
;FVIISDHRPLQWLQTFKDETGRLGRWSILLANLKYSIKYWPGRVNENADFLSRIPVNSVRTALEEDDAILREQKKDSLCMDITNYLEHGTLSEENTDQIWVKEIELYGIAGGLLCRTQEPISKKRRQFVQQQVVVPFSL
;
A
#
# COMPACT_ATOMS: atom_id res chain seq x y z
N PHE A 1 -17.22 -10.04 15.43
CA PHE A 1 -17.67 -8.67 15.06
C PHE A 1 -18.36 -8.70 13.70
N VAL A 2 -18.95 -7.59 13.24
CA VAL A 2 -19.64 -7.51 11.93
C VAL A 2 -18.87 -6.56 11.03
N ILE A 3 -18.56 -6.99 9.82
CA ILE A 3 -17.95 -6.18 8.77
C ILE A 3 -19.07 -5.69 7.86
N ILE A 4 -19.18 -4.37 7.72
CA ILE A 4 -20.11 -3.73 6.79
C ILE A 4 -19.31 -3.29 5.57
N SER A 5 -19.73 -3.72 4.38
CA SER A 5 -19.04 -3.38 3.13
C SER A 5 -20.04 -3.21 1.98
N ASP A 6 -19.73 -2.30 1.06
CA ASP A 6 -20.43 -2.14 -0.20
C ASP A 6 -19.92 -3.08 -1.31
N HIS A 7 -18.95 -3.94 -0.99
CA HIS A 7 -18.41 -4.92 -1.90
C HIS A 7 -19.15 -6.26 -1.79
N ARG A 8 -20.17 -6.48 -2.63
CA ARG A 8 -20.96 -7.73 -2.66
C ARG A 8 -20.11 -9.01 -2.73
N PRO A 9 -19.03 -9.09 -3.54
CA PRO A 9 -18.18 -10.27 -3.59
C PRO A 9 -17.60 -10.72 -2.24
N LEU A 10 -17.43 -9.77 -1.32
CA LEU A 10 -16.89 -10.05 0.00
C LEU A 10 -17.81 -10.96 0.83
N GLN A 11 -19.12 -10.97 0.57
CA GLN A 11 -20.04 -11.82 1.34
C GLN A 11 -19.73 -13.31 1.21
N TRP A 12 -19.10 -13.72 0.11
CA TRP A 12 -18.72 -15.12 -0.13
C TRP A 12 -17.37 -15.49 0.49
N LEU A 13 -16.67 -14.58 1.16
CA LEU A 13 -15.32 -14.80 1.69
C LEU A 13 -15.24 -16.01 2.62
N GLN A 14 -16.28 -16.29 3.40
CA GLN A 14 -16.33 -17.43 4.32
C GLN A 14 -16.67 -18.76 3.64
N THR A 15 -17.32 -18.71 2.47
CA THR A 15 -17.71 -19.89 1.69
C THR A 15 -16.80 -20.13 0.49
N PHE A 16 -15.83 -19.24 0.26
CA PHE A 16 -14.91 -19.28 -0.86
C PHE A 16 -13.92 -20.43 -0.65
N LYS A 17 -13.96 -21.43 -1.54
CA LYS A 17 -13.13 -22.64 -1.45
C LYS A 17 -11.77 -22.50 -2.13
N ASP A 18 -11.65 -21.55 -3.07
CA ASP A 18 -10.40 -21.36 -3.79
C ASP A 18 -9.44 -20.50 -2.95
N GLU A 19 -8.25 -21.01 -2.69
CA GLU A 19 -7.23 -20.28 -1.91
C GLU A 19 -6.45 -19.27 -2.79
N THR A 20 -6.78 -19.17 -4.07
CA THR A 20 -6.09 -18.32 -5.03
C THR A 20 -6.71 -16.93 -5.16
N GLY A 21 -5.89 -15.94 -5.54
CA GLY A 21 -6.33 -14.56 -5.73
C GLY A 21 -6.53 -13.77 -4.42
N ARG A 22 -7.21 -12.62 -4.52
CA ARG A 22 -7.35 -11.68 -3.38
C ARG A 22 -8.28 -12.22 -2.29
N LEU A 23 -9.40 -12.86 -2.67
CA LEU A 23 -10.35 -13.41 -1.70
C LEU A 23 -9.78 -14.60 -0.94
N GLY A 24 -9.05 -15.51 -1.60
CA GLY A 24 -8.37 -16.64 -0.91
C GLY A 24 -7.33 -16.18 0.12
N ARG A 25 -6.50 -15.18 -0.23
CA ARG A 25 -5.55 -14.60 0.74
C ARG A 25 -6.26 -13.96 1.94
N TRP A 26 -7.36 -13.26 1.69
CA TRP A 26 -8.16 -12.65 2.75
C TRP A 26 -8.88 -13.68 3.62
N SER A 27 -9.37 -14.78 3.05
CA SER A 27 -10.02 -15.84 3.83
C SER A 27 -9.02 -16.51 4.77
N ILE A 28 -7.79 -16.80 4.31
CA ILE A 28 -6.71 -17.34 5.15
C ILE A 28 -6.37 -16.38 6.29
N LEU A 29 -6.15 -15.09 5.98
CA LEU A 29 -5.75 -14.09 6.98
C LEU A 29 -6.84 -13.91 8.06
N LEU A 30 -8.11 -13.96 7.65
CA LEU A 30 -9.24 -13.75 8.55
C LEU A 30 -9.76 -15.06 9.17
N ALA A 31 -9.19 -16.23 8.83
CA ALA A 31 -9.69 -17.54 9.27
C ALA A 31 -9.80 -17.69 10.79
N ASN A 32 -8.87 -17.07 11.53
CA ASN A 32 -8.83 -17.13 13.00
C ASN A 32 -9.80 -16.17 13.69
N LEU A 33 -10.51 -15.31 12.93
CA LEU A 33 -11.41 -14.30 13.48
C LEU A 33 -12.86 -14.74 13.36
N LYS A 34 -13.65 -14.49 14.43
CA LYS A 34 -15.10 -14.68 14.40
C LYS A 34 -15.77 -13.40 13.89
N TYR A 35 -16.08 -13.37 12.59
CA TYR A 35 -16.76 -12.25 11.95
C TYR A 35 -17.95 -12.68 11.09
N SER A 36 -18.78 -11.72 10.68
CA SER A 36 -19.79 -11.89 9.64
C SER A 36 -19.79 -10.68 8.72
N ILE A 37 -20.10 -10.87 7.43
CA ILE A 37 -20.07 -9.80 6.44
C ILE A 37 -21.51 -9.46 6.02
N LYS A 38 -21.88 -8.18 6.16
CA LYS A 38 -23.17 -7.66 5.69
C LYS A 38 -22.93 -6.66 4.58
N TYR A 39 -23.61 -6.87 3.45
CA TYR A 39 -23.61 -5.91 2.36
C TYR A 39 -24.42 -4.66 2.73
N TRP A 40 -23.87 -3.50 2.41
CA TRP A 40 -24.53 -2.20 2.59
C TRP A 40 -24.27 -1.33 1.36
N PRO A 41 -25.28 -0.78 0.67
CA PRO A 41 -25.05 -0.02 -0.55
C PRO A 41 -24.09 1.17 -0.35
N GLY A 42 -23.15 1.40 -1.27
CA GLY A 42 -22.15 2.46 -1.14
C GLY A 42 -22.75 3.85 -0.90
N ARG A 43 -23.91 4.14 -1.51
CA ARG A 43 -24.64 5.41 -1.31
C ARG A 43 -24.98 5.72 0.15
N VAL A 44 -25.17 4.70 0.98
CA VAL A 44 -25.49 4.84 2.41
C VAL A 44 -24.30 4.47 3.30
N ASN A 45 -23.15 4.13 2.72
CA ASN A 45 -21.90 3.88 3.43
C ASN A 45 -21.00 5.12 3.43
N GLU A 46 -21.61 6.30 3.65
CA GLU A 46 -20.98 7.61 3.45
C GLU A 46 -19.76 7.82 4.33
N ASN A 47 -19.77 7.32 5.57
CA ASN A 47 -18.63 7.47 6.49
C ASN A 47 -17.38 6.76 5.94
N ALA A 48 -17.53 5.50 5.50
CA ALA A 48 -16.41 4.75 4.94
C ALA A 48 -15.97 5.30 3.58
N ASP A 49 -16.93 5.71 2.73
CA ASP A 49 -16.65 6.32 1.44
C ASP A 49 -15.87 7.64 1.61
N PHE A 50 -16.33 8.51 2.53
CA PHE A 50 -15.66 9.77 2.87
C PHE A 50 -14.22 9.52 3.31
N LEU A 51 -14.01 8.67 4.32
CA LEU A 51 -12.68 8.36 4.83
C LEU A 51 -11.77 7.78 3.74
N SER A 52 -12.29 6.93 2.85
CA SER A 52 -11.52 6.34 1.76
C SER A 52 -11.10 7.34 0.66
N ARG A 53 -11.79 8.48 0.57
CA ARG A 53 -11.53 9.54 -0.42
C ARG A 53 -10.69 10.68 0.12
N ILE A 54 -10.39 10.71 1.42
CA ILE A 54 -9.51 11.72 2.00
C ILE A 54 -8.11 11.54 1.38
N PRO A 55 -7.54 12.59 0.74
CA PRO A 55 -6.22 12.50 0.15
C PRO A 55 -5.18 12.29 1.25
N VAL A 56 -4.34 11.26 1.09
CA VAL A 56 -3.34 10.82 2.08
C VAL A 56 -2.44 11.96 2.56
N ASN A 57 -2.15 12.94 1.70
CA ASN A 57 -1.33 14.11 2.02
C ASN A 57 -1.95 15.04 3.08
N SER A 58 -3.26 14.96 3.32
CA SER A 58 -3.97 15.76 4.34
C SER A 58 -3.86 15.19 5.76
N VAL A 59 -3.46 13.93 5.89
CA VAL A 59 -3.28 13.23 7.18
C VAL A 59 -1.79 13.00 7.39
N ARG A 60 -1.02 14.08 7.53
CA ARG A 60 0.32 13.99 8.13
C ARG A 60 0.13 14.05 9.64
N THR A 61 0.06 12.89 10.29
CA THR A 61 0.43 12.82 11.72
C THR A 61 1.88 13.29 11.82
N ALA A 62 2.16 14.15 12.79
CA ALA A 62 3.50 14.69 13.01
C ALA A 62 4.52 13.55 12.95
N LEU A 63 5.60 13.77 12.21
CA LEU A 63 6.73 12.84 12.09
C LEU A 63 7.25 12.54 13.50
N GLU A 64 6.84 11.43 14.08
CA GLU A 64 7.54 10.86 15.21
C GLU A 64 8.62 9.94 14.63
N GLU A 65 9.87 10.15 15.05
CA GLU A 65 11.05 9.37 14.64
C GLU A 65 10.93 7.86 14.97
N ASP A 66 9.83 7.45 15.59
CA ASP A 66 9.49 6.07 15.95
C ASP A 66 8.52 5.38 14.97
N ASP A 67 8.48 5.85 13.72
CA ASP A 67 7.80 5.13 12.65
C ASP A 67 8.50 3.79 12.38
N ALA A 68 7.87 2.69 12.81
CA ALA A 68 8.38 1.32 12.67
C ALA A 68 8.78 0.99 11.22
N ILE A 69 8.09 1.57 10.24
CA ILE A 69 8.38 1.41 8.81
C ILE A 69 9.72 2.05 8.45
N LEU A 70 10.03 3.24 8.98
CA LEU A 70 11.31 3.92 8.72
C LEU A 70 12.49 3.09 9.24
N ARG A 71 12.36 2.54 10.45
CA ARG A 71 13.38 1.65 11.04
C ARG A 71 13.61 0.42 10.19
N GLU A 72 12.55 -0.14 9.61
CA GLU A 72 12.64 -1.35 8.83
C GLU A 72 13.15 -1.09 7.41
N GLN A 73 12.80 0.03 6.79
CA GLN A 73 13.36 0.46 5.50
C GLN A 73 14.88 0.63 5.57
N LYS A 74 15.40 1.12 6.69
CA LYS A 74 16.86 1.27 6.90
C LYS A 74 17.60 -0.06 7.01
N LYS A 75 16.92 -1.18 7.31
CA LYS A 75 17.53 -2.51 7.37
C LYS A 75 17.46 -3.23 6.03
N ASP A 76 16.47 -2.91 5.20
CA ASP A 76 16.24 -3.56 3.92
C ASP A 76 17.27 -3.08 2.88
N SER A 77 18.04 -4.03 2.33
CA SER A 77 19.12 -3.72 1.37
C SER A 77 18.61 -3.00 0.13
N LEU A 78 17.44 -3.40 -0.40
CA LEU A 78 16.88 -2.80 -1.60
C LEU A 78 16.36 -1.39 -1.31
N CYS A 79 15.71 -1.18 -0.16
CA CYS A 79 15.27 0.15 0.25
C CYS A 79 16.47 1.10 0.42
N MET A 80 17.56 0.62 1.02
CA MET A 80 18.79 1.38 1.17
C MET A 80 19.46 1.68 -0.17
N ASP A 81 19.52 0.72 -1.09
CA ASP A 81 20.11 0.93 -2.43
C ASP A 81 19.36 2.01 -3.23
N ILE A 82 18.02 1.94 -3.22
CA ILE A 82 17.18 2.96 -3.88
C ILE A 82 17.39 4.32 -3.20
N THR A 83 17.40 4.37 -1.87
CA THR A 83 17.58 5.62 -1.11
C THR A 83 18.94 6.25 -1.39
N ASN A 84 20.01 5.46 -1.35
CA ASN A 84 21.37 5.90 -1.67
C ASN A 84 21.48 6.43 -3.09
N TYR A 85 20.83 5.79 -4.07
CA TYR A 85 20.80 6.30 -5.43
C TYR A 85 20.06 7.64 -5.53
N LEU A 86 18.90 7.76 -4.86
CA LEU A 86 18.12 9.01 -4.87
C LEU A 86 18.86 10.17 -4.20
N GLU A 87 19.65 9.91 -3.15
CA GLU A 87 20.40 10.93 -2.40
C GLU A 87 21.76 11.27 -3.01
N HIS A 88 22.47 10.28 -3.56
CA HIS A 88 23.88 10.42 -3.98
C HIS A 88 24.12 10.15 -5.46
N GLY A 89 23.14 9.62 -6.20
CA GLY A 89 23.26 9.33 -7.64
C GLY A 89 24.21 8.17 -7.98
N THR A 90 24.66 7.40 -6.99
CA THR A 90 25.60 6.29 -7.17
C THR A 90 24.89 4.96 -7.31
N LEU A 91 24.94 4.35 -8.50
CA LEU A 91 24.54 2.96 -8.74
C LEU A 91 25.76 2.06 -8.53
N SER A 92 25.62 1.01 -7.71
CA SER A 92 26.60 -0.08 -7.68
C SER A 92 26.54 -0.86 -9.00
N GLU A 93 27.69 -1.30 -9.52
CA GLU A 93 27.76 -2.10 -10.76
C GLU A 93 26.90 -3.36 -10.70
N GLU A 94 26.75 -3.94 -9.50
CA GLU A 94 25.93 -5.12 -9.21
C GLU A 94 24.42 -4.87 -9.38
N ASN A 95 23.99 -3.61 -9.32
CA ASN A 95 22.58 -3.24 -9.27
C ASN A 95 22.00 -2.75 -10.60
N THR A 96 22.84 -2.61 -11.64
CA THR A 96 22.49 -1.99 -12.93
C THR A 96 21.28 -2.64 -13.62
N ASP A 97 21.11 -3.95 -13.46
CA ASP A 97 20.03 -4.72 -14.10
C ASP A 97 18.76 -4.88 -13.26
N GLN A 98 18.72 -4.30 -12.05
CA GLN A 98 17.57 -4.46 -11.18
C GLN A 98 16.34 -3.70 -11.70
N ILE A 99 15.16 -4.28 -11.47
CA ILE A 99 13.87 -3.75 -11.96
C ILE A 99 13.64 -2.31 -11.46
N TRP A 100 14.02 -2.01 -10.22
CA TRP A 100 13.83 -0.69 -9.63
C TRP A 100 14.65 0.39 -10.34
N VAL A 101 15.81 0.07 -10.92
CA VAL A 101 16.65 1.04 -11.66
C VAL A 101 15.92 1.55 -12.90
N LYS A 102 15.21 0.66 -13.59
CA LYS A 102 14.38 1.02 -14.76
C LYS A 102 13.17 1.86 -14.38
N GLU A 103 12.73 1.75 -13.13
CA GLU A 103 11.57 2.43 -12.59
C GLU A 103 11.97 3.57 -11.64
N ILE A 104 13.23 4.02 -11.67
CA ILE A 104 13.77 4.90 -10.61
C ILE A 104 13.06 6.25 -10.55
N GLU A 105 12.57 6.75 -11.69
CA GLU A 105 11.75 7.96 -11.79
C GLU A 105 10.43 7.86 -11.01
N LEU A 106 9.97 6.65 -10.70
CA LEU A 106 8.77 6.40 -9.92
C LEU A 106 9.03 6.43 -8.41
N TYR A 107 10.28 6.42 -7.95
CA TYR A 107 10.62 6.45 -6.53
C TYR A 107 10.98 7.86 -6.05
N GLY A 108 10.71 8.14 -4.78
CA GLY A 108 11.03 9.41 -4.15
C GLY A 108 10.95 9.32 -2.63
N ILE A 109 11.60 10.26 -1.95
CA ILE A 109 11.62 10.32 -0.49
C ILE A 109 10.60 11.37 -0.03
N ALA A 110 9.67 10.96 0.83
CA ALA A 110 8.65 11.85 1.39
C ALA A 110 8.67 11.76 2.92
N GLY A 111 9.14 12.82 3.59
CA GLY A 111 9.23 12.85 5.06
C GLY A 111 10.19 11.81 5.65
N GLY A 112 11.25 11.45 4.90
CA GLY A 112 12.24 10.45 5.32
C GLY A 112 11.89 9.01 4.94
N LEU A 113 10.66 8.73 4.50
CA LEU A 113 10.25 7.40 4.02
C LEU A 113 10.44 7.28 2.50
N LEU A 114 10.89 6.10 2.07
CA LEU A 114 10.93 5.74 0.66
C LEU A 114 9.52 5.44 0.16
N CYS A 115 9.10 6.15 -0.89
CA CYS A 115 7.78 6.05 -1.49
C CYS A 115 7.88 5.79 -3.00
N ARG A 116 6.94 5.02 -3.53
CA ARG A 116 6.72 4.82 -4.97
C ARG A 116 5.48 5.57 -5.41
N THR A 117 5.63 6.36 -6.46
CA THR A 117 4.54 7.03 -7.16
C THR A 117 3.94 6.08 -8.19
N GLN A 118 2.62 5.86 -8.12
CA GLN A 118 1.91 5.15 -9.17
C GLN A 118 1.37 6.13 -10.20
N GLU A 119 1.72 5.92 -11.46
CA GLU A 119 1.02 6.59 -12.56
C GLU A 119 -0.37 5.98 -12.71
N PRO A 120 -1.45 6.79 -12.61
CA PRO A 120 -2.78 6.26 -12.74
C PRO A 120 -3.07 5.84 -14.19
N ILE A 121 -3.47 4.58 -14.35
CA ILE A 121 -3.81 3.94 -15.63
C ILE A 121 -4.92 4.68 -16.38
N SER A 122 -5.83 5.35 -15.66
CA SER A 122 -6.95 6.10 -16.27
C SER A 122 -6.68 7.60 -16.30
N LYS A 123 -6.92 8.23 -17.45
CA LYS A 123 -6.85 9.71 -17.62
C LYS A 123 -7.69 10.47 -16.59
N LYS A 124 -8.82 9.91 -16.12
CA LYS A 124 -9.67 10.52 -15.08
C LYS A 124 -9.05 10.47 -13.67
N ARG A 125 -8.16 9.50 -13.41
CA ARG A 125 -7.47 9.34 -12.13
C ARG A 125 -6.15 10.12 -12.05
N ARG A 126 -5.68 10.71 -13.15
CA ARG A 126 -4.48 11.57 -13.22
C ARG A 126 -4.53 12.80 -12.32
N GLN A 127 -5.72 13.20 -11.86
CA GLN A 127 -5.85 14.32 -10.91
C GLN A 127 -5.33 13.98 -9.50
N PHE A 128 -5.11 12.70 -9.19
CA PHE A 128 -4.60 12.26 -7.89
C PHE A 128 -3.29 11.49 -8.09
N VAL A 129 -2.17 12.10 -7.72
CA VAL A 129 -0.88 11.40 -7.63
C VAL A 129 -0.97 10.50 -6.39
N GLN A 130 -0.99 9.19 -6.61
CA GLN A 130 -1.02 8.22 -5.51
C GLN A 130 0.41 7.79 -5.20
N GLN A 131 0.93 8.26 -4.07
CA GLN A 131 2.18 7.77 -3.50
C GLN A 131 1.88 6.65 -2.52
N GLN A 132 2.67 5.57 -2.59
CA GLN A 132 2.60 4.45 -1.68
C GLN A 132 3.96 4.28 -1.00
N VAL A 133 3.97 4.10 0.31
CA VAL A 133 5.20 3.80 1.05
C VAL A 133 5.72 2.44 0.61
N VAL A 134 7.02 2.33 0.35
CA VAL A 134 7.66 1.05 0.01
C VAL A 134 7.75 0.23 1.29
N VAL A 135 7.01 -0.88 1.37
CA VAL A 135 7.04 -1.73 2.56
C VAL A 135 8.23 -2.69 2.48
N PRO A 136 9.13 -2.70 3.47
CA PRO A 136 10.24 -3.65 3.57
C PRO A 136 9.79 -5.11 3.56
N PHE A 137 10.64 -6.01 3.06
CA PHE A 137 10.30 -7.44 2.96
C PHE A 137 10.19 -8.16 4.32
N SER A 138 10.73 -7.57 5.37
CA SER A 138 10.83 -8.14 6.72
C SER A 138 9.59 -7.91 7.60
N LEU A 139 8.58 -7.18 7.12
CA LEU A 139 7.28 -6.95 7.78
C LEU A 139 6.21 -7.92 7.25
#